data_AF-A0A120E904-F1
#
_entry.id   AF-A0A120E904-F1
#
_cell.length_a   1.000
_cell.length_b   1.000
_cell.length_c   1.000
_cell.angle_alpha   90.00
_cell.angle_beta   90.00
_cell.angle_gamma   90.00
#
_symmetry.space_group_name_H-M   'P 1'
#
loop_
_entity.id
_entity.type
_entity.pdbx_description
1 polymer ?
#
loop_
_entity_poly.entity_id
_entity_poly.type
_entity_poly.pdbx_seq_one_letter_code
_entity_poly.pdbx_strand_id
1 'polypeptide(L)'
;MAAKASIHSLPTEIKARIAELCRLQDRVFQRVFDALKERAREPIEHVYYSDDEDDSDHESCDDETDVFKMGPFSDRRAEDDYPESLMSLSCVSKEWREVAVKILFRKVTADQCSKPIFLFAIAPRYGHLVQDLDLAYWRISCSIGNILASLAYLSRVRKVALPAIAAVSDLLVGTAGGGGNFPVEFASPAKHSVFKNAASLPNLFHPTLRRIEIHEASGGKGLFDFIEHFAPSLEELEVYLGTGTRGNAVPPVPGRINLPRLRRLDIAGTLATTAPLVRHISPLTFPVLQTCTWELNRPIGEESRLPFAAQTADTIGHLREQQVGRAVPLRLALDLPFGADQATLAVSLEALGIGIGVEQEGGGGGGGLVVGFAPPEPNEYDPGELPDLILTPKLCRADDSKASELGKVVRGSLDRIRNLADQAIAVGDRFQISRIAHALQEGKWQCGEREC
;
A
#
# COMPACT_ATOMS: atom_id res chain seq x y z
N MET A 1 14.13 50.85 -7.56
CA MET A 1 13.83 50.15 -6.28
C MET A 1 13.72 48.67 -6.60
N ALA A 2 14.50 47.81 -5.95
CA ALA A 2 14.36 46.36 -6.12
C ALA A 2 13.01 45.93 -5.52
N ALA A 3 12.22 45.16 -6.28
CA ALA A 3 10.98 44.59 -5.76
C ALA A 3 11.32 43.73 -4.53
N LYS A 4 10.69 44.01 -3.39
CA LYS A 4 10.85 43.18 -2.19
C LYS A 4 10.42 41.76 -2.56
N ALA A 5 11.32 40.80 -2.42
CA ALA A 5 11.01 39.40 -2.60
C ALA A 5 9.81 39.05 -1.70
N SER A 6 8.74 38.57 -2.32
CA SER A 6 7.51 38.20 -1.63
C SER A 6 7.35 36.69 -1.72
N ILE A 7 6.76 36.08 -0.71
CA ILE A 7 6.42 34.66 -0.73
C ILE A 7 5.50 34.29 -1.92
N HIS A 8 4.76 35.27 -2.45
CA HIS A 8 3.94 35.10 -3.64
C HIS A 8 4.75 35.01 -4.94
N SER A 9 5.96 35.57 -5.01
CA SER A 9 6.79 35.53 -6.21
C SER A 9 7.61 34.24 -6.36
N LEU A 10 7.46 33.29 -5.43
CA LEU A 10 8.16 32.01 -5.50
C LEU A 10 7.64 31.14 -6.67
N PRO A 11 8.52 30.40 -7.37
CA PRO A 11 8.11 29.38 -8.34
C PRO A 11 7.19 28.33 -7.73
N THR A 12 6.32 27.74 -8.55
CA THR A 12 5.32 26.74 -8.12
C THR A 12 5.97 25.52 -7.48
N GLU A 13 7.15 25.11 -7.96
CA GLU A 13 7.93 23.99 -7.44
C GLU A 13 8.39 24.25 -6.00
N ILE A 14 8.87 25.47 -5.73
CA ILE A 14 9.29 25.89 -4.39
C ILE A 14 8.08 25.98 -3.46
N LYS A 15 6.95 26.53 -3.94
CA LYS A 15 5.69 26.56 -3.18
C LYS A 15 5.22 25.15 -2.81
N ALA A 16 5.25 24.22 -3.77
CA ALA A 16 4.90 22.82 -3.55
C ALA A 16 5.82 22.17 -2.50
N ARG A 17 7.13 22.44 -2.56
CA ARG A 17 8.09 21.91 -1.59
C ARG A 17 7.86 22.46 -0.18
N ILE A 18 7.57 23.76 -0.05
CA ILE A 18 7.20 24.38 1.23
C ILE A 18 5.93 23.73 1.79
N ALA A 19 4.91 23.55 0.97
CA ALA A 19 3.66 22.91 1.40
C ALA A 19 3.85 21.43 1.79
N GLU A 20 4.76 20.69 1.13
CA GLU A 20 5.14 19.34 1.57
C GLU A 20 5.84 19.35 2.93
N LEU A 21 6.73 20.31 3.18
CA LEU A 21 7.40 20.48 4.47
C LEU A 21 6.40 20.82 5.58
N CYS A 22 5.43 21.70 5.32
CA CYS A 22 4.32 21.97 6.24
C CYS A 22 3.55 20.69 6.57
N ARG A 23 3.21 19.87 5.57
CA ARG A 23 2.53 18.58 5.82
C ARG A 23 3.38 17.62 6.67
N LEU A 24 4.69 17.54 6.38
CA LEU A 24 5.60 16.69 7.15
C LEU A 24 5.71 17.16 8.60
N GLN A 25 5.80 18.47 8.79
CA GLN A 25 5.77 19.12 10.08
C GLN A 25 4.47 18.76 10.83
N ASP A 26 3.30 18.99 10.24
CA ASP A 26 1.99 18.66 10.83
C ASP A 26 1.94 17.19 11.29
N ARG A 27 2.43 16.24 10.47
CA ARG A 27 2.49 14.82 10.83
C ARG A 27 3.44 14.51 11.99
N VAL A 28 4.63 15.11 12.00
CA VAL A 28 5.62 14.89 13.08
C VAL A 28 5.07 15.43 14.38
N PHE A 29 4.50 16.64 14.36
CA PHE A 29 3.89 17.24 15.54
C PHE A 29 2.70 16.44 16.06
N GLN A 30 1.83 15.95 15.18
CA GLN A 30 0.72 15.08 15.59
C GLN A 30 1.21 13.83 16.33
N ARG A 31 2.24 13.15 15.82
CA ARG A 31 2.83 11.98 16.50
C ARG A 31 3.43 12.33 17.87
N VAL A 32 4.15 13.44 17.97
CA VAL A 32 4.72 13.90 19.25
C VAL A 32 3.60 14.23 20.23
N PHE A 33 2.54 14.89 19.78
CA PHE A 33 1.40 15.25 20.61
C PHE A 33 0.61 14.02 21.06
N ASP A 34 0.39 13.04 20.19
CA ASP A 34 -0.23 11.77 20.53
C ASP A 34 0.61 11.00 21.55
N ALA A 35 1.93 10.93 21.39
CA ALA A 35 2.84 10.31 22.36
C ALA A 35 2.82 11.02 23.72
N LEU A 36 2.75 12.36 23.73
CA LEU A 36 2.58 13.14 24.97
C LEU A 36 1.22 12.91 25.62
N LYS A 37 0.13 12.80 24.83
CA LYS A 37 -1.21 12.45 25.33
C LYS A 37 -1.22 11.07 25.98
N GLU A 38 -0.61 10.07 25.35
CA GLU A 38 -0.51 8.72 25.91
C GLU A 38 0.34 8.72 27.19
N ARG A 39 1.47 9.45 27.22
CA ARG A 39 2.27 9.59 28.44
C ARG A 39 1.56 10.35 29.57
N ALA A 40 0.71 11.32 29.23
CA ALA A 40 -0.12 12.03 30.21
C ALA A 40 -1.30 11.19 30.71
N ARG A 41 -1.73 10.19 29.92
CA ARG A 41 -2.75 9.20 30.31
C ARG A 41 -2.19 8.07 31.16
N GLU A 42 -0.88 7.82 31.15
CA GLU A 42 -0.26 6.91 32.10
C GLU A 42 -0.65 7.40 33.50
N PRO A 43 -1.44 6.61 34.25
CA PRO A 43 -1.83 7.02 35.59
C PRO A 43 -0.54 7.29 36.34
N ILE A 44 -0.39 8.51 36.87
CA ILE A 44 0.57 8.75 37.95
C ILE A 44 0.22 7.67 38.95
N GLU A 45 1.03 6.62 39.05
CA GLU A 45 0.86 5.56 40.03
C GLU A 45 0.73 6.30 41.34
N HIS A 46 -0.51 6.42 41.80
CA HIS A 46 -0.82 6.99 43.08
C HIS A 46 -0.33 5.90 44.02
N VAL A 47 0.95 5.99 44.38
CA VAL A 47 1.55 5.19 45.42
C VAL A 47 0.85 5.66 46.68
N TYR A 48 -0.33 5.10 46.92
CA TYR A 48 -0.94 5.03 48.22
C TYR A 48 0.06 4.23 49.05
N TYR A 49 1.00 4.94 49.68
CA TYR A 49 1.57 4.46 50.91
C TYR A 49 0.41 4.48 51.91
N SER A 50 -0.38 3.42 51.87
CA SER A 50 -1.33 3.03 52.89
C SER A 50 -0.50 2.58 54.10
N ASP A 51 -0.07 3.55 54.88
CA ASP A 51 0.38 3.39 56.26
C ASP A 51 -0.03 4.69 56.95
N ASP A 52 -1.25 4.69 57.48
CA ASP A 52 -1.46 4.85 58.92
C ASP A 52 -2.96 5.09 59.19
N GLU A 53 -3.49 4.23 60.04
CA GLU A 53 -4.79 4.31 60.65
C GLU A 53 -4.85 5.61 61.49
N ASP A 54 -5.63 6.61 61.07
CA ASP A 54 -5.98 7.72 61.97
C ASP A 54 -7.43 8.16 61.74
N ASP A 55 -8.29 7.75 62.66
CA ASP A 55 -9.72 8.05 62.78
C ASP A 55 -9.93 9.54 63.13
N SER A 56 -9.54 10.45 62.23
CA SER A 56 -9.79 11.88 62.41
C SER A 56 -10.94 12.37 61.52
N ASP A 57 -12.05 12.74 62.16
CA ASP A 57 -13.23 13.40 61.60
C ASP A 57 -12.89 14.81 61.07
N HIS A 58 -12.01 14.90 60.06
CA HIS A 58 -11.69 16.16 59.41
C HIS A 58 -12.70 16.45 58.28
N GLU A 59 -13.62 17.36 58.57
CA GLU A 59 -14.40 18.11 57.58
C GLU A 59 -13.44 18.73 56.56
N SER A 60 -13.30 18.09 55.38
CA SER A 60 -12.45 18.60 54.31
C SER A 60 -13.11 19.83 53.69
N CYS A 61 -12.51 21.00 53.95
CA CYS A 61 -12.67 22.18 53.12
C CYS A 61 -12.01 21.93 51.75
N ASP A 62 -12.68 21.18 50.89
CA ASP A 62 -12.28 20.95 49.49
C ASP A 62 -12.79 22.08 48.58
N ASP A 63 -12.43 23.33 48.90
CA ASP A 63 -12.68 24.47 48.02
C ASP A 63 -11.34 25.15 47.66
N GLU A 64 -11.12 25.29 46.36
CA GLU A 64 -10.25 26.30 45.73
C GLU A 64 -8.72 26.10 45.56
N THR A 65 -8.20 24.91 45.24
CA THR A 65 -6.81 24.85 44.68
C THR A 65 -6.60 24.03 43.40
N ASP A 66 -7.63 23.42 42.83
CA ASP A 66 -7.47 22.59 41.61
C ASP A 66 -7.26 23.38 40.30
N VAL A 67 -7.29 24.71 40.36
CA VAL A 67 -7.05 25.58 39.18
C VAL A 67 -5.58 25.53 38.72
N PHE A 68 -4.62 25.19 39.59
CA PHE A 68 -3.20 25.11 39.24
C PHE A 68 -2.72 23.72 38.77
N LYS A 69 -3.54 22.66 38.93
CA LYS A 69 -3.27 21.36 38.30
C LYS A 69 -3.65 21.31 36.83
N MET A 70 -4.39 22.31 36.34
CA MET A 70 -4.63 22.48 34.92
C MET A 70 -3.40 23.10 34.24
N GLY A 71 -2.43 22.26 33.89
CA GLY A 71 -1.33 22.66 33.01
C GLY A 71 -1.85 23.15 31.64
N PRO A 72 -0.99 23.71 30.77
CA PRO A 72 -1.37 24.22 29.45
C PRO A 72 -1.99 23.17 28.49
N PHE A 73 -2.11 21.91 28.95
CA PHE A 73 -2.73 20.79 28.24
C PHE A 73 -4.12 20.41 28.76
N SER A 74 -4.61 21.10 29.80
CA SER A 74 -5.90 20.80 30.46
C SER A 74 -7.05 21.65 29.94
N ASP A 75 -6.76 22.67 29.11
CA ASP A 75 -7.79 23.41 28.41
C ASP A 75 -8.43 22.45 27.39
N ARG A 76 -9.71 22.10 27.57
CA ARG A 76 -10.48 21.25 26.66
C ARG A 76 -10.49 21.76 25.22
N ARG A 77 -10.14 23.03 24.99
CA ARG A 77 -9.93 23.59 23.63
C ARG A 77 -8.68 23.05 22.93
N ALA A 78 -7.72 22.50 23.68
CA ALA A 78 -6.54 21.81 23.14
C ALA A 78 -6.81 20.33 22.79
N GLU A 79 -8.01 19.81 23.11
CA GLU A 79 -8.43 18.50 22.61
C GLU A 79 -8.74 18.54 21.10
N ASP A 80 -9.13 19.71 20.59
CA ASP A 80 -9.55 19.93 19.21
C ASP A 80 -8.41 20.55 18.37
N ASP A 81 -7.72 19.66 17.66
CA ASP A 81 -6.88 19.87 16.48
C ASP A 81 -5.68 20.84 16.60
N TYR A 82 -4.48 20.25 16.57
CA TYR A 82 -3.22 20.96 16.36
C TYR A 82 -3.33 21.89 15.13
N PRO A 83 -2.86 23.15 15.19
CA PRO A 83 -2.98 24.08 14.07
C PRO A 83 -2.23 23.53 12.85
N GLU A 84 -2.99 23.07 11.85
CA GLU A 84 -2.44 22.54 10.61
C GLU A 84 -1.77 23.67 9.82
N SER A 85 -0.44 23.67 9.79
CA SER A 85 0.36 24.67 9.08
C SER A 85 0.01 24.69 7.60
N LEU A 86 -0.33 23.54 7.01
CA LEU A 86 -0.78 23.43 5.63
C LEU A 86 -2.14 24.09 5.38
N MET A 87 -3.08 23.99 6.33
CA MET A 87 -4.36 24.70 6.23
C MET A 87 -4.16 26.20 6.35
N SER A 88 -3.30 26.64 7.28
CA SER A 88 -2.94 28.06 7.42
C SER A 88 -2.33 28.61 6.13
N LEU A 89 -1.44 27.84 5.49
CA LEU A 89 -0.84 28.17 4.20
C LEU A 89 -1.89 28.32 3.09
N SER A 90 -2.92 27.47 3.07
CA SER A 90 -4.03 27.53 2.09
C SER A 90 -4.87 28.81 2.21
N CYS A 91 -4.82 29.50 3.35
CA CYS A 91 -5.53 30.75 3.60
C CYS A 91 -4.72 31.99 3.18
N VAL A 92 -3.41 31.87 2.92
CA VAL A 92 -2.53 33.00 2.62
C VAL A 92 -2.85 33.66 1.27
N SER A 93 -3.09 32.87 0.22
CA SER A 93 -3.52 33.39 -1.08
C SER A 93 -4.21 32.31 -1.92
N LYS A 94 -4.86 32.71 -3.03
CA LYS A 94 -5.46 31.77 -3.98
C LYS A 94 -4.42 30.80 -4.56
N GLU A 95 -3.23 31.28 -4.89
CA GLU A 95 -2.14 30.44 -5.40
C GLU A 95 -1.69 29.41 -4.37
N TRP A 96 -1.49 29.83 -3.12
CA TRP A 96 -1.12 28.91 -2.04
C TRP A 96 -2.22 27.91 -1.75
N ARG A 97 -3.49 28.31 -1.86
CA ARG A 97 -4.63 27.40 -1.80
C ARG A 97 -4.54 26.32 -2.88
N GLU A 98 -4.30 26.69 -4.14
CA GLU A 98 -4.22 25.73 -5.26
C GLU A 98 -3.07 24.71 -5.10
N VAL A 99 -1.97 25.11 -4.47
CA VAL A 99 -0.86 24.21 -4.13
C VAL A 99 -1.24 23.34 -2.92
N ALA A 100 -1.73 23.93 -1.84
CA ALA A 100 -2.04 23.25 -0.59
C ALA A 100 -3.16 22.21 -0.78
N VAL A 101 -4.24 22.52 -1.52
CA VAL A 101 -5.37 21.59 -1.71
C VAL A 101 -4.95 20.30 -2.42
N LYS A 102 -3.96 20.36 -3.34
CA LYS A 102 -3.43 19.15 -4.00
C LYS A 102 -2.72 18.22 -3.01
N ILE A 103 -2.15 18.78 -1.94
CA ILE A 103 -1.41 18.04 -0.92
C ILE A 103 -2.38 17.57 0.19
N LEU A 104 -3.31 18.43 0.60
CA LEU A 104 -4.38 18.15 1.58
C LEU A 104 -5.26 17.00 1.12
N PHE A 105 -5.80 17.07 -0.10
CA PHE A 105 -6.70 16.06 -0.62
C PHE A 105 -5.99 14.87 -1.25
N ARG A 106 -4.65 14.81 -1.25
CA ARG A 106 -3.94 13.66 -1.82
C ARG A 106 -4.30 12.35 -1.11
N LYS A 107 -4.43 12.40 0.22
CA LYS A 107 -4.85 11.28 1.07
C LYS A 107 -6.09 11.69 1.87
N VAL A 108 -7.16 10.91 1.80
CA VAL A 108 -8.39 11.15 2.54
C VAL A 108 -8.70 9.96 3.43
N THR A 109 -9.15 10.20 4.66
CA THR A 109 -9.51 9.15 5.63
C THR A 109 -11.01 8.83 5.61
N ALA A 110 -11.41 7.68 6.17
CA ALA A 110 -12.82 7.34 6.40
C ALA A 110 -13.57 8.45 7.15
N ASP A 111 -12.98 9.00 8.23
CA ASP A 111 -13.58 10.08 9.00
C ASP A 111 -13.91 11.29 8.12
N GLN A 112 -12.97 11.71 7.27
CA GLN A 112 -13.17 12.83 6.35
C GLN A 112 -14.27 12.52 5.31
N CYS A 113 -14.21 11.36 4.67
CA CYS A 113 -15.22 10.93 3.69
C CYS A 113 -16.61 10.73 4.30
N SER A 114 -16.68 10.44 5.60
CA SER A 114 -17.95 10.25 6.31
C SER A 114 -18.71 11.55 6.53
N LYS A 115 -18.01 12.70 6.50
CA LYS A 115 -18.61 14.01 6.78
C LYS A 115 -19.50 14.46 5.61
N PRO A 116 -20.74 14.93 5.86
CA PRO A 116 -21.62 15.42 4.80
C PRO A 116 -20.99 16.54 3.96
N ILE A 117 -20.22 17.44 4.57
CA ILE A 117 -19.51 18.50 3.84
C ILE A 117 -18.52 17.94 2.82
N PHE A 118 -17.90 16.79 3.11
CA PHE A 118 -17.02 16.15 2.16
C PHE A 118 -17.80 15.69 0.94
N LEU A 119 -18.86 14.91 1.13
CA LEU A 119 -19.69 14.39 0.05
C LEU A 119 -20.30 15.51 -0.82
N PHE A 120 -20.86 16.55 -0.21
CA PHE A 120 -21.64 17.56 -0.96
C PHE A 120 -20.83 18.75 -1.47
N ALA A 121 -19.73 19.12 -0.81
CA ALA A 121 -18.97 20.32 -1.18
C ALA A 121 -17.53 20.04 -1.64
N ILE A 122 -16.85 19.10 -0.99
CA ILE A 122 -15.42 18.85 -1.22
C ILE A 122 -15.21 17.85 -2.35
N ALA A 123 -15.83 16.67 -2.28
CA ALA A 123 -15.63 15.58 -3.23
C ALA A 123 -15.96 15.98 -4.68
N PRO A 124 -17.06 16.71 -4.98
CA PRO A 124 -17.33 17.15 -6.35
C PRO A 124 -16.27 18.11 -6.90
N ARG A 125 -15.63 18.91 -6.04
CA ARG A 125 -14.64 19.91 -6.45
C ARG A 125 -13.21 19.36 -6.49
N TYR A 126 -12.85 18.52 -5.52
CA TYR A 126 -11.48 18.10 -5.27
C TYR A 126 -11.30 16.58 -5.26
N GLY A 127 -12.36 15.78 -5.45
CA GLY A 127 -12.30 14.32 -5.45
C GLY A 127 -11.31 13.76 -6.47
N HIS A 128 -11.17 14.43 -7.62
CA HIS A 128 -10.17 14.11 -8.64
C HIS A 128 -8.71 14.33 -8.21
N LEU A 129 -8.46 14.96 -7.06
CA LEU A 129 -7.12 15.12 -6.47
C LEU A 129 -6.77 13.98 -5.51
N VAL A 130 -7.76 13.21 -5.06
CA VAL A 130 -7.58 12.10 -4.13
C VAL A 130 -6.90 10.93 -4.83
N GLN A 131 -5.78 10.49 -4.26
CA GLN A 131 -4.97 9.37 -4.75
C GLN A 131 -5.01 8.19 -3.79
N ASP A 132 -5.02 8.49 -2.49
CA ASP A 132 -4.99 7.51 -1.42
C ASP A 132 -6.26 7.65 -0.57
N LEU A 133 -7.06 6.59 -0.47
CA LEU A 133 -8.22 6.52 0.40
C LEU A 133 -7.92 5.56 1.55
N ASP A 134 -7.86 6.08 2.76
CA ASP A 134 -7.52 5.32 3.96
C ASP A 134 -8.77 5.06 4.82
N LEU A 135 -9.33 3.87 4.65
CA LEU A 135 -10.45 3.39 5.43
C LEU A 135 -10.02 2.47 6.58
N ALA A 136 -8.72 2.28 6.81
CA ALA A 136 -8.19 1.33 7.79
C ALA A 136 -8.68 1.63 9.21
N TYR A 137 -8.84 2.91 9.54
CA TYR A 137 -9.41 3.36 10.80
C TYR A 137 -10.83 3.92 10.58
N TRP A 138 -11.81 3.06 10.80
CA TRP A 138 -13.23 3.38 10.67
C TRP A 138 -13.85 3.56 12.06
N ARG A 139 -14.14 4.80 12.46
CA ARG A 139 -14.86 5.07 13.72
C ARG A 139 -16.33 4.69 13.60
N ILE A 140 -16.92 4.25 14.72
CA ILE A 140 -18.34 3.86 14.79
C ILE A 140 -19.28 4.99 14.33
N SER A 141 -18.86 6.25 14.48
CA SER A 141 -19.60 7.42 14.05
C SER A 141 -19.56 7.71 12.53
N CYS A 142 -18.74 7.00 11.75
CA CYS A 142 -18.59 7.26 10.32
C CYS A 142 -19.78 6.73 9.51
N SER A 143 -20.41 7.59 8.72
CA SER A 143 -21.46 7.23 7.75
C SER A 143 -20.92 6.42 6.57
N ILE A 144 -21.24 5.11 6.52
CA ILE A 144 -20.93 4.22 5.39
C ILE A 144 -21.50 4.75 4.08
N GLY A 145 -22.75 5.22 4.11
CA GLY A 145 -23.41 5.77 2.93
C GLY A 145 -22.65 6.94 2.32
N ASN A 146 -22.13 7.85 3.14
CA ASN A 146 -21.36 9.00 2.66
C ASN A 146 -20.02 8.59 2.06
N ILE A 147 -19.35 7.61 2.66
CA ILE A 147 -18.06 7.10 2.15
C ILE A 147 -18.27 6.43 0.79
N LEU A 148 -19.25 5.51 0.67
CA LEU A 148 -19.55 4.84 -0.59
C LEU A 148 -20.01 5.81 -1.68
N ALA A 149 -20.89 6.76 -1.34
CA ALA A 149 -21.33 7.78 -2.29
C ALA A 149 -20.18 8.70 -2.73
N SER A 150 -19.21 8.96 -1.86
CA SER A 150 -18.04 9.78 -2.18
C SER A 150 -17.14 9.12 -3.22
N LEU A 151 -17.04 7.79 -3.25
CA LEU A 151 -16.19 7.04 -4.20
C LEU A 151 -16.45 7.41 -5.66
N ALA A 152 -17.71 7.73 -6.01
CA ALA A 152 -18.08 8.15 -7.36
C ALA A 152 -17.34 9.42 -7.82
N TYR A 153 -16.89 10.27 -6.90
CA TYR A 153 -16.15 11.50 -7.18
C TYR A 153 -14.62 11.30 -7.15
N LEU A 154 -14.14 10.16 -6.67
CA LEU A 154 -12.72 9.91 -6.41
C LEU A 154 -12.01 9.22 -7.59
N SER A 155 -12.18 9.75 -8.80
CA SER A 155 -11.75 9.13 -10.07
C SER A 155 -10.25 8.84 -10.20
N ARG A 156 -9.42 9.42 -9.33
CA ARG A 156 -7.96 9.23 -9.32
C ARG A 156 -7.46 8.41 -8.13
N VAL A 157 -8.34 7.82 -7.34
CA VAL A 157 -7.92 6.92 -6.25
C VAL A 157 -7.23 5.70 -6.86
N ARG A 158 -5.97 5.51 -6.44
CA ARG A 158 -5.08 4.43 -6.88
C ARG A 158 -4.80 3.46 -5.76
N LYS A 159 -4.83 3.93 -4.50
CA LYS A 159 -4.64 3.13 -3.30
C LYS A 159 -5.87 3.25 -2.41
N VAL A 160 -6.44 2.11 -2.01
CA VAL A 160 -7.48 2.02 -0.98
C VAL A 160 -6.97 1.10 0.13
N ALA A 161 -6.93 1.58 1.36
CA ALA A 161 -6.68 0.77 2.55
C ALA A 161 -8.02 0.48 3.24
N LEU A 162 -8.36 -0.79 3.46
CA LEU A 162 -9.63 -1.18 4.09
C LEU A 162 -9.42 -1.58 5.56
N PRO A 163 -10.40 -1.31 6.45
CA PRO A 163 -10.33 -1.71 7.86
C PRO A 163 -10.47 -3.23 7.98
N ALA A 164 -10.02 -3.75 9.13
CA ALA A 164 -10.30 -5.13 9.53
C ALA A 164 -11.82 -5.39 9.50
N ILE A 165 -12.28 -6.40 8.76
CA ILE A 165 -13.72 -6.68 8.61
C ILE A 165 -14.42 -6.98 9.93
N ALA A 166 -13.73 -7.54 10.93
CA ALA A 166 -14.30 -7.71 12.25
C ALA A 166 -14.86 -6.37 12.77
N ALA A 167 -14.09 -5.28 12.63
CA ALA A 167 -14.50 -3.95 13.03
C ALA A 167 -15.70 -3.41 12.21
N VAL A 168 -15.76 -3.69 10.90
CA VAL A 168 -16.90 -3.27 10.05
C VAL A 168 -18.16 -4.07 10.36
N SER A 169 -18.01 -5.37 10.62
CA SER A 169 -19.11 -6.27 10.95
C SER A 169 -19.72 -5.90 12.29
N ASP A 170 -18.88 -5.72 13.32
CA ASP A 170 -19.31 -5.29 14.65
C ASP A 170 -20.03 -3.94 14.59
N LEU A 171 -19.53 -3.02 13.75
CA LEU A 171 -20.15 -1.73 13.50
C LEU A 171 -21.55 -1.87 12.86
N LEU A 172 -21.66 -2.65 11.77
CA LEU A 172 -22.92 -2.87 11.06
C LEU A 172 -23.97 -3.49 11.98
N VAL A 173 -23.56 -4.47 12.79
CA VAL A 173 -24.40 -5.12 13.81
C VAL A 173 -24.88 -4.11 14.84
N GLY A 174 -23.99 -3.23 15.32
CA GLY A 174 -24.35 -2.14 16.25
C GLY A 174 -25.39 -1.18 15.68
N THR A 175 -25.24 -0.76 14.42
CA THR A 175 -26.22 0.12 13.75
C THR A 175 -27.55 -0.55 13.46
N ALA A 176 -27.56 -1.85 13.14
CA ALA A 176 -28.80 -2.60 12.88
C ALA A 176 -29.63 -2.84 14.16
N GLY A 177 -28.98 -2.90 15.33
CA GLY A 177 -29.66 -3.03 16.63
C GLY A 177 -30.35 -1.75 17.12
N GLY A 178 -30.10 -0.59 16.51
CA GLY A 178 -30.54 0.73 16.97
C GLY A 178 -31.96 1.17 16.57
N GLY A 179 -32.80 0.30 16.00
CA GLY A 179 -34.22 0.61 15.70
C GLY A 179 -34.48 1.68 14.64
N GLY A 180 -33.46 2.13 13.91
CA GLY A 180 -33.61 3.05 12.79
C GLY A 180 -34.13 2.33 11.54
N ASN A 181 -35.09 2.94 10.83
CA ASN A 181 -35.68 2.47 9.57
C ASN A 181 -34.66 2.47 8.40
N PHE A 182 -33.54 1.77 8.54
CA PHE A 182 -32.72 1.37 7.41
C PHE A 182 -33.42 0.20 6.70
N PRO A 183 -33.41 0.14 5.35
CA PRO A 183 -34.00 -0.97 4.63
C PRO A 183 -33.44 -2.30 5.12
N VAL A 184 -34.34 -3.13 5.66
CA VAL A 184 -34.10 -4.34 6.47
C VAL A 184 -33.44 -5.49 5.69
N GLU A 185 -33.12 -5.31 4.40
CA GLU A 185 -32.40 -6.32 3.62
C GLU A 185 -30.93 -6.51 4.03
N PHE A 186 -30.39 -5.66 4.91
CA PHE A 186 -29.03 -5.78 5.47
C PHE A 186 -28.98 -6.18 6.96
N ALA A 187 -30.11 -6.36 7.63
CA ALA A 187 -30.18 -6.51 9.08
C ALA A 187 -30.55 -7.95 9.50
N SER A 188 -29.56 -8.84 9.51
CA SER A 188 -29.56 -10.02 10.41
C SER A 188 -28.12 -10.27 10.90
N PRO A 189 -27.84 -10.19 12.23
CA PRO A 189 -26.48 -10.08 12.76
C PRO A 189 -25.89 -11.43 13.20
N ALA A 190 -26.08 -12.50 12.43
CA ALA A 190 -25.39 -13.76 12.68
C ALA A 190 -24.47 -14.10 11.50
N LYS A 191 -23.17 -13.80 11.64
CA LYS A 191 -22.09 -14.38 10.82
C LYS A 191 -22.15 -14.06 9.31
N HIS A 192 -22.56 -12.86 8.91
CA HIS A 192 -22.53 -12.47 7.50
C HIS A 192 -21.14 -11.95 7.12
N SER A 193 -20.59 -12.50 6.04
CA SER A 193 -19.29 -12.07 5.51
C SER A 193 -19.48 -10.74 4.77
N VAL A 194 -18.85 -9.67 5.26
CA VAL A 194 -18.99 -8.32 4.68
C VAL A 194 -18.50 -8.30 3.23
N PHE A 195 -17.45 -9.06 2.89
CA PHE A 195 -17.05 -9.20 1.51
C PHE A 195 -18.12 -9.87 0.63
N LYS A 196 -18.92 -10.81 1.14
CA LYS A 196 -20.03 -11.38 0.36
C LYS A 196 -21.09 -10.32 0.05
N ASN A 197 -21.37 -9.43 1.02
CA ASN A 197 -22.32 -8.32 0.81
C ASN A 197 -21.72 -7.28 -0.15
N ALA A 198 -20.45 -6.91 0.02
CA ALA A 198 -19.77 -5.99 -0.89
C ALA A 198 -19.70 -6.59 -2.31
N ALA A 199 -19.36 -7.87 -2.44
CA ALA A 199 -19.33 -8.58 -3.71
C ALA A 199 -20.70 -8.63 -4.42
N SER A 200 -21.80 -8.49 -3.68
CA SER A 200 -23.15 -8.42 -4.26
C SER A 200 -23.54 -7.02 -4.77
N LEU A 201 -22.75 -5.99 -4.49
CA LEU A 201 -23.05 -4.64 -4.96
C LEU A 201 -22.82 -4.54 -6.47
N PRO A 202 -23.83 -4.10 -7.25
CA PRO A 202 -23.65 -3.88 -8.67
C PRO A 202 -22.69 -2.70 -8.91
N ASN A 203 -21.87 -2.80 -9.96
CA ASN A 203 -21.01 -1.71 -10.46
C ASN A 203 -19.88 -1.23 -9.52
N LEU A 204 -19.31 -2.12 -8.69
CA LEU A 204 -18.10 -1.79 -7.90
C LEU A 204 -16.82 -1.60 -8.72
N PHE A 205 -16.91 -1.63 -10.04
CA PHE A 205 -15.77 -1.47 -10.92
C PHE A 205 -15.14 -0.06 -10.80
N HIS A 206 -13.84 -0.01 -10.53
CA HIS A 206 -13.07 1.24 -10.57
C HIS A 206 -11.96 1.15 -11.63
N PRO A 207 -12.06 1.90 -12.76
CA PRO A 207 -11.19 1.73 -13.92
C PRO A 207 -9.72 2.12 -13.66
N THR A 208 -9.46 2.91 -12.62
CA THR A 208 -8.13 3.46 -12.31
C THR A 208 -7.53 2.90 -11.02
N LEU A 209 -8.26 2.02 -10.30
CA LEU A 209 -7.76 1.43 -9.06
C LEU A 209 -6.71 0.38 -9.40
N ARG A 210 -5.48 0.60 -8.95
CA ARG A 210 -4.34 -0.25 -9.27
C ARG A 210 -3.81 -1.00 -8.06
N ARG A 211 -4.02 -0.49 -6.85
CA ARG A 211 -3.56 -1.11 -5.62
C ARG A 211 -4.70 -1.26 -4.62
N ILE A 212 -4.84 -2.45 -4.07
CA ILE A 212 -5.76 -2.76 -2.98
C ILE A 212 -4.97 -3.32 -1.80
N GLU A 213 -5.22 -2.79 -0.61
CA GLU A 213 -4.67 -3.27 0.65
C GLU A 213 -5.83 -3.69 1.57
N ILE A 214 -5.87 -4.97 1.92
CA ILE A 214 -6.95 -5.60 2.68
C ILE A 214 -6.38 -6.19 3.97
N HIS A 215 -6.96 -5.77 5.09
CA HIS A 215 -6.74 -6.39 6.38
C HIS A 215 -7.99 -7.18 6.77
N GLU A 216 -7.87 -8.50 6.90
CA GLU A 216 -9.01 -9.41 7.02
C GLU A 216 -8.82 -10.40 8.17
N ALA A 217 -9.61 -10.25 9.24
CA ALA A 217 -9.51 -11.11 10.43
C ALA A 217 -10.56 -12.23 10.50
N SER A 218 -11.59 -12.21 9.66
CA SER A 218 -12.77 -13.09 9.76
C SER A 218 -12.69 -14.37 8.92
N GLY A 219 -11.52 -14.66 8.33
CA GLY A 219 -11.29 -15.88 7.55
C GLY A 219 -11.75 -15.78 6.10
N GLY A 220 -11.94 -14.57 5.55
CA GLY A 220 -11.88 -14.34 4.10
C GLY A 220 -13.07 -14.82 3.26
N LYS A 221 -14.20 -15.24 3.84
CA LYS A 221 -15.37 -15.64 3.04
C LYS A 221 -15.84 -14.45 2.17
N GLY A 222 -15.99 -14.67 0.86
CA GLY A 222 -16.38 -13.64 -0.12
C GLY A 222 -15.27 -12.65 -0.52
N LEU A 223 -14.10 -12.70 0.12
CA LEU A 223 -12.95 -11.81 -0.16
C LEU A 223 -12.60 -11.80 -1.64
N PHE A 224 -12.53 -12.99 -2.23
CA PHE A 224 -12.13 -13.16 -3.61
C PHE A 224 -13.21 -12.70 -4.61
N ASP A 225 -14.49 -12.90 -4.28
CA ASP A 225 -15.60 -12.37 -5.07
C ASP A 225 -15.56 -10.83 -5.08
N PHE A 226 -15.16 -10.20 -3.97
CA PHE A 226 -14.98 -8.76 -3.90
C PHE A 226 -13.79 -8.27 -4.73
N ILE A 227 -12.64 -8.95 -4.63
CA ILE A 227 -11.43 -8.61 -5.39
C ILE A 227 -11.68 -8.75 -6.91
N GLU A 228 -12.50 -9.71 -7.33
CA GLU A 228 -12.81 -9.96 -8.74
C GLU A 228 -13.44 -8.74 -9.43
N HIS A 229 -14.17 -7.88 -8.71
CA HIS A 229 -14.71 -6.61 -9.26
C HIS A 229 -13.64 -5.63 -9.74
N PHE A 230 -12.41 -5.77 -9.25
CA PHE A 230 -11.26 -4.93 -9.60
C PHE A 230 -10.27 -5.63 -10.51
N ALA A 231 -10.56 -6.87 -10.93
CA ALA A 231 -9.69 -7.69 -11.77
C ALA A 231 -9.12 -6.98 -13.02
N PRO A 232 -9.87 -6.16 -13.77
CA PRO A 232 -9.36 -5.57 -15.00
C PRO A 232 -8.31 -4.47 -14.81
N SER A 233 -8.22 -3.88 -13.61
CA SER A 233 -7.37 -2.72 -13.31
C SER A 233 -6.32 -2.97 -12.23
N LEU A 234 -6.49 -4.01 -11.41
CA LEU A 234 -5.63 -4.29 -10.26
C LEU A 234 -4.22 -4.76 -10.68
N GLU A 235 -3.20 -4.03 -10.22
CA GLU A 235 -1.77 -4.26 -10.48
C GLU A 235 -1.02 -4.71 -9.21
N GLU A 236 -1.45 -4.27 -8.03
CA GLU A 236 -0.88 -4.59 -6.72
C GLU A 236 -1.98 -5.02 -5.74
N LEU A 237 -1.79 -6.13 -5.06
CA LEU A 237 -2.72 -6.63 -4.06
C LEU A 237 -1.96 -7.02 -2.80
N GLU A 238 -2.37 -6.47 -1.67
CA GLU A 238 -1.83 -6.76 -0.36
C GLU A 238 -2.96 -7.29 0.54
N VAL A 239 -2.81 -8.51 1.05
CA VAL A 239 -3.83 -9.20 1.84
C VAL A 239 -3.22 -9.70 3.14
N TYR A 240 -3.67 -9.13 4.25
CA TYR A 240 -3.37 -9.60 5.59
C TYR A 240 -4.52 -10.46 6.12
N LEU A 241 -4.29 -11.76 6.25
CA LEU A 241 -5.25 -12.76 6.72
C LEU A 241 -4.98 -13.10 8.19
N GLY A 242 -5.66 -12.40 9.10
CA GLY A 242 -5.54 -12.57 10.54
C GLY A 242 -6.05 -13.92 11.05
N THR A 243 -5.52 -14.34 12.19
CA THR A 243 -5.96 -15.56 12.89
C THR A 243 -7.24 -15.29 13.68
N GLY A 244 -8.39 -15.32 13.01
CA GLY A 244 -9.66 -15.39 13.72
C GLY A 244 -9.61 -16.56 14.72
N THR A 245 -9.81 -16.27 16.01
CA THR A 245 -9.63 -17.17 17.17
C THR A 245 -10.57 -18.39 17.23
N ARG A 246 -11.33 -18.68 16.17
CA ARG A 246 -12.30 -19.78 16.16
C ARG A 246 -11.91 -20.81 15.12
N GLY A 247 -11.35 -21.92 15.62
CA GLY A 247 -10.98 -23.09 14.85
C GLY A 247 -12.08 -23.48 13.87
N ASN A 248 -11.67 -23.82 12.65
CA ASN A 248 -12.49 -24.28 11.51
C ASN A 248 -12.96 -23.19 10.53
N ALA A 249 -12.37 -22.00 10.51
CA ALA A 249 -12.54 -21.11 9.36
C ALA A 249 -11.94 -21.81 8.12
N VAL A 250 -12.82 -22.37 7.28
CA VAL A 250 -12.43 -22.96 6.00
C VAL A 250 -11.89 -21.82 5.14
N PRO A 251 -10.60 -21.84 4.76
CA PRO A 251 -10.04 -20.78 3.96
C PRO A 251 -10.82 -20.69 2.65
N PRO A 252 -11.14 -19.47 2.18
CA PRO A 252 -11.87 -19.28 0.94
C PRO A 252 -11.07 -19.97 -0.18
N VAL A 253 -11.75 -20.78 -0.99
CA VAL A 253 -11.11 -21.44 -2.13
C VAL A 253 -10.97 -20.39 -3.24
N PRO A 254 -9.76 -20.06 -3.72
CA PRO A 254 -9.51 -19.05 -4.75
C PRO A 254 -10.04 -19.39 -6.16
N GLY A 255 -10.90 -20.39 -6.31
CA GLY A 255 -11.13 -21.15 -7.55
C GLY A 255 -11.68 -20.39 -8.76
N ARG A 256 -11.83 -19.06 -8.69
CA ARG A 256 -12.29 -18.20 -9.80
C ARG A 256 -11.52 -16.91 -9.99
N ILE A 257 -10.50 -16.64 -9.16
CA ILE A 257 -9.78 -15.38 -9.26
C ILE A 257 -8.95 -15.36 -10.54
N ASN A 258 -9.23 -14.39 -11.39
CA ASN A 258 -8.39 -14.06 -12.54
C ASN A 258 -8.01 -12.59 -12.43
N LEU A 259 -6.74 -12.31 -12.09
CA LEU A 259 -6.21 -10.95 -12.02
C LEU A 259 -5.15 -10.76 -13.11
N PRO A 260 -5.56 -10.50 -14.36
CA PRO A 260 -4.67 -10.55 -15.53
C PRO A 260 -3.61 -9.45 -15.54
N ARG A 261 -3.76 -8.43 -14.70
CA ARG A 261 -2.80 -7.30 -14.58
C ARG A 261 -1.99 -7.31 -13.30
N LEU A 262 -2.24 -8.25 -12.39
CA LEU A 262 -1.59 -8.27 -11.09
C LEU A 262 -0.10 -8.59 -11.27
N ARG A 263 0.75 -7.64 -10.88
CA ARG A 263 2.22 -7.74 -10.94
C ARG A 263 2.82 -8.04 -9.57
N ARG A 264 2.20 -7.55 -8.50
CA ARG A 264 2.65 -7.74 -7.13
C ARG A 264 1.53 -8.27 -6.24
N LEU A 265 1.84 -9.31 -5.48
CA LEU A 265 0.94 -9.93 -4.52
C LEU A 265 1.66 -10.07 -3.18
N ASP A 266 1.23 -9.33 -2.17
CA ASP A 266 1.75 -9.43 -0.81
C ASP A 266 0.69 -10.14 0.05
N ILE A 267 1.05 -11.25 0.67
CA ILE A 267 0.17 -12.09 1.48
C ILE A 267 0.80 -12.22 2.85
N ALA A 268 0.08 -11.78 3.88
CA ALA A 268 0.51 -11.89 5.27
C ALA A 268 -0.51 -12.70 6.08
N GLY A 269 -0.07 -13.51 7.04
CA GLY A 269 -0.98 -14.27 7.90
C GLY A 269 -0.39 -15.56 8.44
N THR A 270 -1.24 -16.55 8.73
CA THR A 270 -0.77 -17.88 9.13
C THR A 270 -0.69 -18.84 7.96
N LEU A 271 0.14 -19.88 8.10
CA LEU A 271 0.26 -20.94 7.12
C LEU A 271 -1.10 -21.54 6.73
N ALA A 272 -1.98 -21.79 7.72
CA ALA A 272 -3.31 -22.35 7.47
C ALA A 272 -4.23 -21.42 6.65
N THR A 273 -4.14 -20.10 6.85
CA THR A 273 -5.00 -19.12 6.15
C THR A 273 -4.45 -18.73 4.78
N THR A 274 -3.12 -18.71 4.63
CA THR A 274 -2.45 -18.15 3.45
C THR A 274 -1.98 -19.22 2.45
N ALA A 275 -1.61 -20.42 2.89
CA ALA A 275 -1.14 -21.48 1.99
C ALA A 275 -2.15 -21.82 0.87
N PRO A 276 -3.47 -21.88 1.11
CA PRO A 276 -4.43 -22.12 0.03
C PRO A 276 -4.38 -21.06 -1.07
N LEU A 277 -4.21 -19.78 -0.72
CA LEU A 277 -4.08 -18.70 -1.70
C LEU A 277 -2.78 -18.86 -2.50
N VAL A 278 -1.67 -19.14 -1.83
CA VAL A 278 -0.37 -19.37 -2.49
C VAL A 278 -0.42 -20.55 -3.45
N ARG A 279 -1.07 -21.67 -3.07
CA ARG A 279 -1.23 -22.84 -3.95
C ARG A 279 -2.02 -22.55 -5.23
N HIS A 280 -2.90 -21.54 -5.22
CA HIS A 280 -3.69 -21.17 -6.40
C HIS A 280 -2.99 -20.15 -7.30
N ILE A 281 -1.76 -19.74 -6.98
CA ILE A 281 -0.98 -18.88 -7.86
C ILE A 281 -0.53 -19.70 -9.06
N SER A 282 -1.13 -19.42 -10.22
CA SER A 282 -0.81 -20.07 -11.48
C SER A 282 -0.70 -19.04 -12.61
N PRO A 283 -0.09 -19.37 -13.75
CA PRO A 283 -0.11 -18.52 -14.94
C PRO A 283 -1.52 -18.24 -15.47
N LEU A 284 -2.50 -19.11 -15.21
CA LEU A 284 -3.89 -18.91 -15.62
C LEU A 284 -4.60 -17.85 -14.78
N THR A 285 -4.35 -17.86 -13.46
CA THR A 285 -4.97 -16.93 -12.51
C THR A 285 -4.23 -15.60 -12.44
N PHE A 286 -2.90 -15.60 -12.61
CA PHE A 286 -2.02 -14.44 -12.50
C PHE A 286 -0.94 -14.44 -13.59
N PRO A 287 -1.29 -14.21 -14.87
CA PRO A 287 -0.37 -14.36 -16.01
C PRO A 287 0.84 -13.42 -15.97
N VAL A 288 0.70 -12.23 -15.38
CA VAL A 288 1.75 -11.20 -15.35
C VAL A 288 2.36 -10.97 -13.97
N LEU A 289 2.05 -11.83 -12.99
CA LEU A 289 2.59 -11.70 -11.63
C LEU A 289 4.11 -11.91 -11.64
N GLN A 290 4.83 -10.95 -11.07
CA GLN A 290 6.29 -10.90 -11.06
C GLN A 290 6.82 -11.17 -9.65
N THR A 291 6.19 -10.57 -8.65
CA THR A 291 6.63 -10.64 -7.26
C THR A 291 5.48 -11.10 -6.37
N CYS A 292 5.73 -12.14 -5.58
CA CYS A 292 4.86 -12.55 -4.49
C CYS A 292 5.64 -12.47 -3.17
N THR A 293 5.17 -11.69 -2.21
CA THR A 293 5.70 -11.69 -0.84
C THR A 293 4.77 -12.51 0.03
N TRP A 294 5.30 -13.48 0.76
CA TRP A 294 4.54 -14.33 1.67
C TRP A 294 5.11 -14.21 3.09
N GLU A 295 4.45 -13.40 3.89
CA GLU A 295 4.79 -13.13 5.29
C GLU A 295 3.99 -14.08 6.22
N LEU A 296 4.71 -14.76 7.10
CA LEU A 296 4.12 -15.72 8.04
C LEU A 296 4.26 -15.22 9.47
N ASN A 297 3.29 -14.42 9.92
CA ASN A 297 3.39 -13.52 11.07
C ASN A 297 3.29 -14.19 12.45
N ARG A 298 3.29 -15.52 12.55
CA ARG A 298 3.07 -16.23 13.81
C ARG A 298 4.33 -16.94 14.29
N PRO A 299 4.77 -16.72 15.56
CA PRO A 299 5.80 -17.55 16.16
C PRO A 299 5.36 -19.01 16.15
N ILE A 300 6.23 -19.87 15.65
CA ILE A 300 6.01 -21.31 15.62
C ILE A 300 6.64 -21.87 16.90
N GLY A 301 5.82 -22.50 17.74
CA GLY A 301 6.35 -23.24 18.88
C GLY A 301 7.31 -24.34 18.40
N GLU A 302 8.35 -24.66 19.17
CA GLU A 302 9.40 -25.57 18.73
C GLU A 302 8.87 -26.92 18.23
N GLU A 303 7.86 -27.46 18.90
CA GLU A 303 7.18 -28.72 18.55
C GLU A 303 6.49 -28.68 17.18
N SER A 304 6.14 -27.49 16.69
CA SER A 304 5.46 -27.28 15.41
C SER A 304 6.39 -26.90 14.26
N ARG A 305 7.70 -26.72 14.49
CA ARG A 305 8.66 -26.28 13.46
C ARG A 305 8.78 -27.24 12.29
N LEU A 306 8.93 -28.54 12.55
CA LEU A 306 9.06 -29.54 11.49
C LEU A 306 7.78 -29.69 10.66
N PRO A 307 6.58 -29.85 11.25
CA PRO A 307 5.33 -29.85 10.49
C PRO A 307 5.13 -28.56 9.68
N PHE A 308 5.46 -27.40 10.27
CA PHE A 308 5.37 -26.11 9.59
C PHE A 308 6.29 -26.05 8.37
N ALA A 309 7.57 -26.42 8.52
CA ALA A 309 8.54 -26.41 7.43
C ALA A 309 8.12 -27.35 6.31
N ALA A 310 7.68 -28.57 6.65
CA ALA A 310 7.19 -29.54 5.67
C ALA A 310 5.96 -29.03 4.90
N GLN A 311 4.97 -28.46 5.58
CA GLN A 311 3.77 -27.93 4.93
C GLN A 311 4.05 -26.68 4.09
N THR A 312 4.99 -25.83 4.52
CA THR A 312 5.44 -24.67 3.75
C THR A 312 6.19 -25.11 2.50
N ALA A 313 7.12 -26.06 2.64
CA ALA A 313 7.88 -26.63 1.53
C ALA A 313 6.96 -27.35 0.51
N ASP A 314 5.97 -28.12 0.99
CA ASP A 314 4.93 -28.73 0.14
C ASP A 314 4.14 -27.67 -0.65
N THR A 315 3.77 -26.58 0.01
CA THR A 315 3.06 -25.46 -0.65
C THR A 315 3.91 -24.79 -1.73
N ILE A 316 5.21 -24.59 -1.46
CA ILE A 316 6.15 -24.02 -2.45
C ILE A 316 6.43 -25.01 -3.58
N GLY A 317 6.53 -26.30 -3.29
CA GLY A 317 6.66 -27.37 -4.27
C GLY A 317 5.47 -27.39 -5.23
N HIS A 318 4.24 -27.33 -4.70
CA HIS A 318 3.04 -27.20 -5.51
C HIS A 318 3.05 -25.93 -6.36
N LEU A 319 3.43 -24.79 -5.78
CA LEU A 319 3.54 -23.54 -6.51
C LEU A 319 4.52 -23.67 -7.69
N ARG A 320 5.68 -24.31 -7.48
CA ARG A 320 6.70 -24.56 -8.50
C ARG A 320 6.14 -25.34 -9.69
N GLU A 321 5.42 -26.42 -9.40
CA GLU A 321 4.79 -27.26 -10.42
C GLU A 321 3.80 -26.45 -11.28
N GLN A 322 3.06 -25.53 -10.66
CA GLN A 322 2.15 -24.62 -11.39
C GLN A 322 2.87 -23.58 -12.25
N GLN A 323 4.16 -23.28 -11.99
CA GLN A 323 4.91 -22.26 -12.75
C GLN A 323 5.58 -22.80 -14.02
N VAL A 324 5.46 -24.10 -14.33
CA VAL A 324 6.04 -24.67 -15.54
C VAL A 324 5.43 -24.00 -16.78
N GLY A 325 6.29 -23.43 -17.64
CA GLY A 325 5.86 -22.72 -18.85
C GLY A 325 5.40 -21.28 -18.64
N ARG A 326 5.60 -20.70 -17.45
CA ARG A 326 5.31 -19.30 -17.19
C ARG A 326 6.23 -18.39 -18.02
N ALA A 327 5.65 -17.44 -18.74
CA ALA A 327 6.41 -16.51 -19.60
C ALA A 327 7.27 -15.51 -18.83
N VAL A 328 6.82 -15.10 -17.64
CA VAL A 328 7.53 -14.13 -16.78
C VAL A 328 7.93 -14.84 -15.49
N PRO A 329 9.23 -14.88 -15.12
CA PRO A 329 9.67 -15.52 -13.89
C PRO A 329 8.94 -14.95 -12.68
N LEU A 330 8.46 -15.82 -11.81
CA LEU A 330 7.87 -15.43 -10.52
C LEU A 330 8.98 -15.43 -9.46
N ARG A 331 9.10 -14.32 -8.73
CA ARG A 331 9.93 -14.21 -7.53
C ARG A 331 9.04 -14.34 -6.30
N LEU A 332 9.23 -15.40 -5.52
CA LEU A 332 8.58 -15.57 -4.21
C LEU A 332 9.55 -15.16 -3.10
N ALA A 333 9.22 -14.12 -2.36
CA ALA A 333 9.91 -13.73 -1.13
C ALA A 333 9.13 -14.26 0.07
N LEU A 334 9.78 -15.03 0.94
CA LEU A 334 9.22 -15.53 2.19
C LEU A 334 9.80 -14.72 3.34
N ASP A 335 8.92 -14.09 4.10
CA ASP A 335 9.29 -13.38 5.31
C ASP A 335 8.87 -14.21 6.54
N LEU A 336 9.87 -14.62 7.32
CA LEU A 336 9.73 -15.47 8.49
C LEU A 336 10.24 -14.70 9.70
N PRO A 337 9.47 -14.63 10.80
CA PRO A 337 9.83 -13.82 11.95
C PRO A 337 11.07 -14.33 12.72
N PHE A 338 11.54 -15.57 12.49
CA PHE A 338 12.65 -16.17 13.22
C PHE A 338 13.63 -16.95 12.33
N GLY A 339 14.94 -16.74 12.54
CA GLY A 339 16.00 -17.40 11.75
C GLY A 339 16.09 -18.92 11.91
N ALA A 340 15.66 -19.50 13.04
CA ALA A 340 15.66 -20.96 13.21
C ALA A 340 14.65 -21.66 12.28
N ASP A 341 13.52 -21.01 12.04
CA ASP A 341 12.49 -21.51 11.12
C ASP A 341 12.99 -21.43 9.68
N GLN A 342 13.77 -20.39 9.36
CA GLN A 342 14.43 -20.20 8.08
C GLN A 342 15.38 -21.36 7.73
N ALA A 343 16.26 -21.74 8.66
CA ALA A 343 17.21 -22.84 8.44
C ALA A 343 16.49 -24.18 8.23
N THR A 344 15.46 -24.46 9.02
CA THR A 344 14.67 -25.70 8.92
C THR A 344 13.90 -25.76 7.59
N LEU A 345 13.32 -24.64 7.16
CA LEU A 345 12.65 -24.55 5.87
C LEU A 345 13.64 -24.69 4.71
N ALA A 346 14.83 -24.10 4.82
CA ALA A 346 15.85 -24.19 3.78
C ALA A 346 16.26 -25.65 3.52
N VAL A 347 16.51 -26.43 4.57
CA VAL A 347 16.80 -27.88 4.45
C VAL A 347 15.65 -28.63 3.79
N SER A 348 14.40 -28.28 4.14
CA SER A 348 13.21 -28.93 3.55
C SER A 348 13.05 -28.60 2.06
N LEU A 349 13.35 -27.36 1.66
CA LEU A 349 13.31 -26.93 0.26
C LEU A 349 14.46 -27.54 -0.56
N GLU A 350 15.66 -27.63 0.01
CA GLU A 350 16.81 -28.29 -0.62
C GLU A 350 16.55 -29.78 -0.86
N ALA A 351 15.91 -30.47 0.10
CA ALA A 351 15.49 -31.87 -0.06
C ALA A 351 14.49 -32.08 -1.21
N LEU A 352 13.72 -31.05 -1.58
CA LEU A 352 12.83 -31.02 -2.76
C LEU A 352 13.52 -30.53 -4.04
N GLY A 353 14.84 -30.27 -3.98
CA GLY A 353 15.61 -29.73 -5.10
C GLY A 353 15.17 -28.33 -5.52
N ILE A 354 14.63 -27.53 -4.58
CA ILE A 354 14.22 -26.15 -4.82
C ILE A 354 15.39 -25.24 -4.43
N GLY A 355 16.04 -24.64 -5.43
CA GLY A 355 17.14 -23.71 -5.21
C GLY A 355 16.67 -22.45 -4.48
N ILE A 356 17.42 -22.03 -3.46
CA ILE A 356 17.11 -20.86 -2.64
C ILE A 356 18.17 -19.80 -2.87
N GLY A 357 17.74 -18.60 -3.24
CA GLY A 357 18.58 -17.40 -3.15
C GLY A 357 18.42 -16.78 -1.76
N VAL A 358 19.53 -16.59 -1.04
CA VAL A 358 19.55 -15.71 0.13
C VAL A 358 19.87 -14.32 -0.37
N GLU A 359 18.84 -13.51 -0.64
CA GLU A 359 19.05 -12.07 -0.82
C GLU A 359 19.19 -11.43 0.55
N GLN A 360 20.43 -11.12 0.95
CA GLN A 360 20.66 -10.18 2.04
C GLN A 360 20.33 -8.77 1.51
N GLU A 361 19.10 -8.31 1.70
CA GLU A 361 18.81 -6.90 1.52
C GLU A 361 19.69 -6.09 2.48
N GLY A 362 20.53 -5.23 1.91
CA GLY A 362 21.58 -4.53 2.64
C GLY A 362 21.03 -3.71 3.81
N GLY A 363 21.40 -4.10 5.03
CA GLY A 363 21.49 -3.19 6.16
C GLY A 363 20.41 -3.27 7.25
N GLY A 364 19.44 -4.17 7.19
CA GLY A 364 18.34 -4.15 8.16
C GLY A 364 17.71 -5.49 8.51
N GLY A 365 18.42 -6.34 9.25
CA GLY A 365 17.86 -7.29 10.25
C GLY A 365 16.88 -8.41 9.83
N GLY A 366 16.23 -8.37 8.67
CA GLY A 366 15.28 -9.37 8.22
C GLY A 366 15.84 -10.18 7.06
N GLY A 367 16.37 -11.38 7.33
CA GLY A 367 16.80 -12.30 6.28
C GLY A 367 15.60 -13.05 5.70
N GLY A 368 14.99 -12.54 4.63
CA GLY A 368 13.97 -13.28 3.87
C GLY A 368 14.59 -14.41 3.04
N LEU A 369 13.80 -15.46 2.74
CA LEU A 369 14.17 -16.47 1.73
C LEU A 369 13.57 -16.08 0.39
N VAL A 370 14.37 -16.07 -0.68
CA VAL A 370 13.87 -15.80 -2.02
C VAL A 370 13.93 -17.08 -2.86
N VAL A 371 12.77 -17.52 -3.33
CA VAL A 371 12.63 -18.64 -4.27
C VAL A 371 12.32 -18.08 -5.65
N GLY A 372 13.25 -18.27 -6.59
CA GLY A 372 13.08 -17.89 -7.98
C GLY A 372 12.55 -19.06 -8.79
N PHE A 373 11.44 -18.86 -9.52
CA PHE A 373 10.96 -19.80 -10.52
C PHE A 373 11.50 -19.40 -11.89
N ALA A 374 12.78 -19.67 -12.13
CA ALA A 374 13.36 -19.48 -13.44
C ALA A 374 12.79 -20.50 -14.43
N PRO A 375 12.59 -20.14 -15.70
CA PRO A 375 12.33 -21.12 -16.75
C PRO A 375 13.47 -22.16 -16.72
N PRO A 376 13.19 -23.45 -16.99
CA PRO A 376 14.27 -24.39 -17.24
C PRO A 376 15.18 -23.76 -18.29
N GLU A 377 16.49 -23.71 -18.01
CA GLU A 377 17.45 -23.24 -19.00
C GLU A 377 17.14 -23.99 -20.30
N PRO A 378 16.94 -23.28 -21.41
CA PRO A 378 16.65 -23.93 -22.67
C PRO A 378 17.78 -24.93 -22.88
N ASN A 379 17.45 -26.23 -22.89
CA ASN A 379 18.42 -27.27 -23.18
C ASN A 379 19.22 -26.78 -24.40
N GLU A 380 20.55 -26.70 -24.27
CA GLU A 380 21.47 -26.27 -25.31
C GLU A 380 21.29 -27.17 -26.54
N TYR A 381 20.25 -26.89 -27.31
CA TYR A 381 20.01 -27.45 -28.62
C TYR A 381 20.63 -26.43 -29.55
N ASP A 382 21.93 -26.58 -29.80
CA ASP A 382 22.80 -25.74 -30.64
C ASP A 382 22.08 -25.38 -31.96
N PRO A 383 21.40 -24.23 -32.04
CA PRO A 383 20.74 -23.78 -33.25
C PRO A 383 21.76 -22.88 -33.93
N GLY A 384 22.50 -23.46 -34.89
CA GLY A 384 23.62 -22.83 -35.56
C GLY A 384 23.50 -21.31 -35.77
N GLU A 385 24.58 -20.63 -35.37
CA GLU A 385 24.93 -19.21 -35.55
C GLU A 385 23.97 -18.37 -36.42
N LEU A 386 23.16 -17.55 -35.78
CA LEU A 386 22.59 -16.34 -36.38
C LEU A 386 23.12 -15.11 -35.62
N PRO A 387 23.65 -14.08 -36.32
CA PRO A 387 24.28 -12.95 -35.66
C PRO A 387 23.23 -11.92 -35.19
N ASP A 388 22.95 -11.93 -33.88
CA ASP A 388 22.15 -10.89 -33.21
C ASP A 388 22.97 -9.60 -33.03
N LEU A 389 22.76 -8.65 -33.94
CA LEU A 389 23.23 -7.26 -33.85
C LEU A 389 22.10 -6.35 -33.33
N ILE A 390 21.81 -6.43 -32.04
CA ILE A 390 21.04 -5.38 -31.34
C ILE A 390 21.94 -4.78 -30.25
N LEU A 391 22.52 -3.63 -30.58
CA LEU A 391 23.40 -2.85 -29.72
C LEU A 391 22.62 -2.27 -28.53
N THR A 392 22.81 -2.85 -27.35
CA THR A 392 22.55 -2.16 -26.08
C THR A 392 23.80 -1.36 -25.71
N PRO A 393 23.77 -0.01 -25.69
CA PRO A 393 24.94 0.76 -25.32
C PRO A 393 25.17 0.65 -23.81
N LYS A 394 26.21 -0.09 -23.41
CA LYS A 394 26.76 -0.01 -22.05
C LYS A 394 27.47 1.35 -21.91
N LEU A 395 26.87 2.27 -21.14
CA LEU A 395 27.47 3.56 -20.81
C LEU A 395 28.62 3.34 -19.81
N CYS A 396 29.84 3.17 -20.32
CA CYS A 396 31.06 3.19 -19.50
C CYS A 396 31.52 4.64 -19.29
N ARG A 397 31.95 4.98 -18.06
CA ARG A 397 32.68 6.22 -17.76
C ARG A 397 33.91 6.27 -18.66
N ALA A 398 34.00 7.28 -19.53
CA ALA A 398 35.11 7.46 -20.45
C ALA A 398 35.87 8.74 -20.09
N ASP A 399 37.21 8.68 -20.16
CA ASP A 399 38.11 9.82 -20.05
C ASP A 399 37.76 10.93 -21.06
N ASP A 400 38.01 12.19 -20.68
CA ASP A 400 37.68 13.39 -21.46
C ASP A 400 38.25 13.39 -22.89
N SER A 401 39.33 12.63 -23.13
CA SER A 401 39.92 12.46 -24.48
C SER A 401 39.03 11.66 -25.44
N LYS A 402 38.07 10.87 -24.94
CA LYS A 402 37.11 10.07 -25.72
C LYS A 402 35.75 10.76 -25.91
N ALA A 403 35.52 11.91 -25.25
CA ALA A 403 34.26 12.65 -25.36
C ALA A 403 33.96 13.10 -26.79
N SER A 404 34.99 13.48 -27.57
CA SER A 404 34.84 13.88 -28.97
C SER A 404 34.41 12.72 -29.88
N GLU A 405 34.95 11.51 -29.67
CA GLU A 405 34.56 10.32 -30.43
C GLU A 405 33.16 9.84 -30.05
N LEU A 406 32.82 9.85 -28.77
CA LEU A 406 31.48 9.53 -28.29
C LEU A 406 30.45 10.52 -28.89
N GLY A 407 30.80 11.81 -28.96
CA GLY A 407 29.96 12.83 -29.60
C GLY A 407 29.68 12.53 -31.08
N LYS A 408 30.66 11.98 -31.83
CA LYS A 408 30.46 11.55 -33.23
C LYS A 408 29.54 10.34 -33.33
N VAL A 409 29.70 9.35 -32.44
CA VAL A 409 28.85 8.15 -32.40
C VAL A 409 27.41 8.51 -32.06
N VAL A 410 27.20 9.35 -31.04
CA VAL A 410 25.87 9.82 -30.64
C VAL A 410 25.21 10.61 -31.75
N ARG A 411 25.94 11.51 -32.42
CA ARG A 411 25.41 12.29 -33.56
C ARG A 411 24.99 11.38 -34.71
N GLY A 412 25.82 10.41 -35.08
CA GLY A 412 25.49 9.42 -36.12
C GLY A 412 24.29 8.54 -35.77
N SER A 413 24.10 8.19 -34.50
CA SER A 413 22.91 7.47 -34.04
C SER A 413 21.65 8.33 -34.05
N LEU A 414 21.75 9.62 -33.67
CA LEU A 414 20.62 10.55 -33.75
C LEU A 414 20.18 10.80 -35.20
N ASP A 415 21.12 10.94 -36.14
CA ASP A 415 20.79 11.13 -37.54
C ASP A 415 20.11 9.89 -38.14
N ARG A 416 20.50 8.68 -37.70
CA ARG A 416 19.79 7.44 -38.08
C ARG A 416 18.37 7.38 -37.52
N ILE A 417 18.16 7.81 -36.27
CA ILE A 417 16.82 7.85 -35.67
C ILE A 417 15.93 8.86 -36.41
N ARG A 418 16.47 10.02 -36.82
CA ARG A 418 15.75 10.99 -37.65
C ARG A 418 15.34 10.40 -39.00
N ASN A 419 16.26 9.73 -39.69
CA ASN A 419 15.95 9.07 -40.96
C ASN A 419 14.86 8.00 -40.83
N LEU A 420 14.88 7.21 -39.74
CA LEU A 420 13.84 6.23 -39.44
C LEU A 420 12.48 6.89 -39.14
N ALA A 421 12.49 8.04 -38.45
CA ALA A 421 11.28 8.82 -38.20
C ALA A 421 10.69 9.36 -39.52
N ASP A 422 11.51 9.91 -40.40
CA ASP A 422 11.07 10.43 -41.69
C ASP A 422 10.52 9.32 -42.59
N GLN A 423 11.14 8.14 -42.58
CA GLN A 423 10.61 6.96 -43.27
C GLN A 423 9.26 6.51 -42.70
N ALA A 424 9.13 6.42 -41.37
CA ALA A 424 7.89 6.03 -40.71
C ALA A 424 6.75 7.03 -41.00
N ILE A 425 7.06 8.33 -41.07
CA ILE A 425 6.11 9.38 -41.48
C ILE A 425 5.68 9.21 -42.94
N ALA A 426 6.63 8.96 -43.85
CA ALA A 426 6.34 8.79 -45.27
C ALA A 426 5.41 7.60 -45.56
N VAL A 427 5.53 6.51 -44.78
CA VAL A 427 4.68 5.32 -44.92
C VAL A 427 3.43 5.32 -44.05
N GLY A 428 3.25 6.33 -43.19
CA GLY A 428 2.10 6.44 -42.28
C GLY A 428 2.08 5.41 -41.14
N ASP A 429 3.22 4.81 -40.77
CA ASP A 429 3.32 3.82 -39.71
C ASP A 429 3.28 4.48 -38.32
N ARG A 430 2.06 4.64 -37.81
CA ARG A 430 1.80 5.24 -36.50
C ARG A 430 2.44 4.49 -35.34
N PHE A 431 2.73 3.19 -35.48
CA PHE A 431 3.30 2.38 -34.41
C PHE A 431 4.81 2.63 -34.30
N GLN A 432 5.52 2.68 -35.42
CA GLN A 432 6.95 3.04 -35.44
C GLN A 432 7.18 4.49 -34.98
N ILE A 433 6.32 5.43 -35.38
CA ILE A 433 6.40 6.83 -34.93
C ILE A 433 6.28 6.91 -33.39
N SER A 434 5.35 6.16 -32.79
CA SER A 434 5.16 6.13 -31.33
C SER A 434 6.37 5.56 -30.59
N ARG A 435 6.96 4.47 -31.11
CA ARG A 435 8.17 3.87 -30.51
C ARG A 435 9.39 4.78 -30.60
N ILE A 436 9.58 5.47 -31.72
CA ILE A 436 10.69 6.42 -31.90
C ILE A 436 10.50 7.64 -30.97
N ALA A 437 9.28 8.16 -30.84
CA ALA A 437 8.98 9.25 -29.92
C ALA A 437 9.26 8.88 -28.45
N HIS A 438 8.92 7.65 -28.04
CA HIS A 438 9.20 7.15 -26.71
C HIS A 438 10.71 7.03 -26.43
N ALA A 439 11.47 6.44 -27.35
CA ALA A 439 12.93 6.31 -27.22
C ALA A 439 13.65 7.67 -27.14
N LEU A 440 13.15 8.69 -27.86
CA LEU A 440 13.69 10.06 -27.80
C LEU A 440 13.33 10.77 -26.48
N GLN A 441 12.15 10.51 -25.90
CA GLN A 441 11.78 11.04 -24.59
C GLN A 441 12.67 10.49 -23.48
N GLU A 442 12.94 9.18 -23.48
CA GLU A 442 13.83 8.54 -22.49
C GLU A 442 15.27 9.08 -22.57
N GLY A 443 15.79 9.34 -23.77
CA GLY A 443 17.12 9.93 -23.96
C GLY A 443 17.23 11.37 -23.45
N LYS A 444 16.14 12.16 -23.52
CA LYS A 444 16.12 13.56 -23.06
C LYS A 444 16.14 13.69 -21.53
N TRP A 445 15.57 12.71 -20.82
CA TRP A 445 15.61 12.63 -19.36
C TRP A 445 17.02 12.36 -18.83
N GLN A 446 17.78 11.50 -19.50
CA GLN A 446 19.12 11.12 -19.05
C GLN A 446 20.19 12.22 -19.26
N CYS A 447 19.94 13.19 -20.16
CA CYS A 447 20.86 14.31 -20.38
C CYS A 447 20.62 15.47 -19.40
N GLY A 448 19.39 15.66 -18.90
CA GLY A 448 19.05 16.76 -17.98
C GLY A 448 19.59 16.59 -16.56
N GLU A 449 19.89 15.36 -16.12
CA GLU A 449 20.40 15.08 -14.77
C GLU A 449 21.92 15.29 -14.60
N ARG A 450 22.65 15.72 -15.64
CA ARG A 450 24.11 15.88 -15.57
C ARG A 450 24.63 17.31 -15.80
N GLU A 451 23.74 18.30 -15.91
CA GLU A 451 24.10 19.72 -15.96
C GLU A 451 23.69 20.51 -14.69
N CYS A 452 23.60 19.84 -13.53
CA CYS A 452 23.43 20.47 -12.22
C CYS A 452 24.64 20.21 -11.30
#